data_AF-A0A9W5YJ24-F1
#
_entry.id   AF-A0A9W5YJ24-F1
#
_cell.length_a   1.000
_cell.length_b   1.000
_cell.length_c   1.000
_cell.angle_alpha   90.00
_cell.angle_beta   90.00
_cell.angle_gamma   90.00
#
_symmetry.space_group_name_H-M   'P 1'
#
loop_
_entity.id
_entity.type
_entity.pdbx_description
1 polymer ?
#
loop_
_entity_poly.entity_id
_entity_poly.type
_entity_poly.pdbx_seq_one_letter_code
_entity_poly.pdbx_strand_id
1 'polypeptide(L)'
;MAFDYAAAVALYRGPFRVESRSPPTKILSLPHVASKFTSRPHLHSILADCLKEFKEIHYSLLPRAMPLTRSSDPLVWIDCEMTGLDADTDQILQICCFITDANLNLLEPQGFETVIHQPTSVLDNMNAWCIETHGRTGLTAAVQASTTTPEEAATALLAYIQKYVPQPRRGLLAGNSVHADKAFLAKGPYQAVLEWLHYRIVDVSALKEMVRRWGSEELLESVPGKKEVHLARDDILESIEEMRFYRGRLFGF
;
A
#
# COMPACT_ATOMS: atom_id res chain seq x y z
N MET A 1 41.55 32.76 -15.05
CA MET A 1 42.66 32.08 -14.34
C MET A 1 42.20 30.66 -14.05
N ALA A 2 42.85 29.68 -14.65
CA ALA A 2 42.45 28.27 -14.55
C ALA A 2 42.70 27.77 -13.12
N PHE A 3 41.65 27.34 -12.43
CA PHE A 3 41.75 26.65 -11.15
C PHE A 3 42.09 25.18 -11.45
N ASP A 4 43.29 24.77 -11.06
CA ASP A 4 43.80 23.41 -11.27
C ASP A 4 43.03 22.41 -10.40
N TYR A 5 42.09 21.70 -11.02
CA TYR A 5 41.25 20.68 -10.39
C TYR A 5 42.10 19.53 -9.80
N ALA A 6 43.33 19.32 -10.28
CA ALA A 6 44.22 18.27 -9.77
C ALA A 6 44.76 18.58 -8.36
N ALA A 7 44.94 19.87 -8.01
CA ALA A 7 45.45 20.28 -6.70
C ALA A 7 44.44 20.06 -5.57
N ALA A 8 43.14 20.21 -5.85
CA ALA A 8 42.08 19.97 -4.88
C ALA A 8 41.86 18.46 -4.61
N VAL A 9 42.05 17.62 -5.62
CA VAL A 9 41.92 16.15 -5.50
C VAL A 9 43.12 15.53 -4.78
N ALA A 10 44.31 16.14 -4.87
CA ALA A 10 45.53 15.64 -4.20
C ALA A 10 45.48 15.73 -2.66
N LEU A 11 44.71 16.65 -2.08
CA LEU A 11 44.56 16.79 -0.63
C LEU A 11 43.66 15.71 0.01
N TYR A 12 42.98 14.87 -0.78
CA TYR A 12 42.01 13.89 -0.29
C TYR A 12 42.42 12.42 -0.45
N ARG A 13 43.60 12.11 -1.01
CA ARG A 13 44.09 10.73 -1.12
C ARG A 13 44.88 10.30 0.13
N GLY A 14 44.16 10.08 1.23
CA GLY A 14 44.55 9.14 2.29
C GLY A 14 43.97 7.75 2.00
N PRO A 15 44.57 6.64 2.48
CA PRO A 15 44.22 5.30 2.00
C PRO A 15 42.93 4.82 2.67
N PHE A 16 41.79 4.98 2.01
CA PHE A 16 40.59 4.22 2.34
C PHE A 16 39.97 3.66 1.06
N ARG A 17 39.97 2.33 1.00
CA ARG A 17 39.31 1.50 -0.01
C ARG A 17 37.80 1.79 0.04
N VAL A 18 37.19 2.10 -1.10
CA VAL A 18 35.74 2.23 -1.23
C VAL A 18 35.20 0.93 -1.81
N GLU A 19 34.55 0.12 -0.99
CA GLU A 19 33.65 -0.94 -1.45
C GLU A 19 32.19 -0.43 -1.41
N SER A 20 31.62 -0.39 -2.61
CA SER A 20 30.23 -0.36 -3.07
C SER A 20 29.03 -0.05 -2.14
N ARG A 21 28.18 0.83 -2.70
CA ARG A 21 26.69 0.85 -2.69
C ARG A 21 25.98 1.27 -1.39
N SER A 22 26.01 2.57 -1.12
CA SER A 22 24.91 3.39 -0.59
C SER A 22 25.28 4.88 -0.77
N PRO A 23 24.34 5.81 -0.99
CA PRO A 23 24.68 7.23 -1.09
C PRO A 23 25.17 7.71 0.30
N PRO A 24 26.25 8.52 0.38
CA PRO A 24 26.76 8.96 1.67
C PRO A 24 25.84 10.02 2.26
N THR A 25 24.95 9.61 3.16
CA THR A 25 24.21 10.51 4.07
C THR A 25 25.15 10.94 5.20
N LYS A 26 26.15 11.76 4.89
CA LYS A 26 26.83 12.57 5.89
C LYS A 26 26.94 13.99 5.35
N ILE A 27 25.90 14.77 5.62
CA ILE A 27 26.01 16.23 5.66
C ILE A 27 27.05 16.52 6.75
N LEU A 28 28.28 16.84 6.33
CA LEU A 28 29.26 17.44 7.23
C LEU A 28 28.62 18.74 7.75
N SER A 29 28.27 18.76 9.03
CA SER A 29 27.76 19.95 9.68
C SER A 29 28.76 21.09 9.48
N LEU A 30 28.24 22.20 8.95
CA LEU A 30 28.95 23.43 8.58
C LEU A 30 29.69 24.24 9.68
N PRO A 31 29.66 23.97 11.01
CA PRO A 31 30.32 24.89 11.94
C PRO A 31 31.86 24.93 11.88
N HIS A 32 32.52 23.91 11.31
CA HIS A 32 33.98 23.78 11.45
C HIS A 32 34.81 24.53 10.40
N VAL A 33 34.19 25.03 9.32
CA VAL A 33 34.89 25.80 8.27
C VAL A 33 34.77 27.32 8.48
N ALA A 34 33.72 27.78 9.15
CA ALA A 34 33.45 29.20 9.35
C ALA A 34 34.39 29.87 10.37
N SER A 35 34.98 29.12 11.31
CA SER A 35 35.77 29.69 12.41
C SER A 35 37.17 30.20 12.01
N LYS A 36 37.62 29.95 10.77
CA LYS A 36 38.94 30.39 10.28
C LYS A 36 38.94 31.65 9.40
N PHE A 37 37.77 32.27 9.13
CA PHE A 37 37.66 33.36 8.14
C PHE A 37 37.25 34.74 8.69
N THR A 38 37.35 34.95 10.01
CA THR A 38 36.86 36.18 10.67
C THR A 38 37.74 37.43 10.50
N SER A 39 38.86 37.36 9.76
CA SER A 39 39.81 38.48 9.65
C SER A 39 39.96 39.08 8.24
N ARG A 40 39.19 38.64 7.24
CA ARG A 40 39.33 39.14 5.85
C ARG A 40 37.96 39.28 5.13
N PRO A 41 37.37 40.48 5.06
CA PRO A 41 36.02 40.68 4.54
C PRO A 41 35.83 40.28 3.06
N HIS A 42 36.88 40.34 2.23
CA HIS A 42 36.81 39.94 0.82
C HIS A 42 36.71 38.41 0.62
N LEU A 43 37.12 37.60 1.60
CA LEU A 43 36.96 36.14 1.54
C LEU A 43 35.54 35.70 1.92
N HIS A 44 34.80 36.55 2.64
CA HIS A 44 33.43 36.26 3.05
C HIS A 44 32.44 36.33 1.89
N SER A 45 32.63 37.28 0.95
CA SER A 45 31.82 37.37 -0.27
C SER A 45 32.08 36.17 -1.19
N ILE A 46 33.35 35.79 -1.39
CA ILE A 46 33.73 34.63 -2.21
C ILE A 46 33.16 33.33 -1.63
N LEU A 47 33.19 33.14 -0.31
CA LEU A 47 32.57 31.99 0.35
C LEU A 47 31.04 31.99 0.21
N ALA A 48 30.39 33.15 0.32
CA ALA A 48 28.95 33.28 0.15
C ALA A 48 28.51 32.97 -1.29
N ASP A 49 29.29 33.43 -2.27
CA ASP A 49 29.03 33.17 -3.69
C ASP A 49 29.28 31.70 -4.04
N CYS A 50 30.37 31.09 -3.55
CA CYS A 50 30.60 29.65 -3.67
C CYS A 50 29.48 28.83 -3.02
N LEU A 51 28.96 29.24 -1.85
CA LEU A 51 27.86 28.55 -1.18
C LEU A 51 26.53 28.69 -1.94
N LYS A 52 26.29 29.84 -2.59
CA LYS A 52 25.14 30.01 -3.49
C LYS A 52 25.27 29.10 -4.71
N GLU A 53 26.42 29.11 -5.37
CA GLU A 53 26.68 28.26 -6.54
C GLU A 53 26.55 26.77 -6.18
N PHE A 54 27.06 26.35 -5.02
CA PHE A 54 26.93 24.98 -4.53
C PHE A 54 25.48 24.60 -4.22
N LYS A 55 24.68 25.54 -3.68
CA LYS A 55 23.24 25.32 -3.46
C LYS A 55 22.48 25.23 -4.78
N GLU A 56 22.75 26.08 -5.75
CA GLU A 56 22.11 26.04 -7.08
C GLU A 56 22.47 24.75 -7.84
N ILE A 57 23.73 24.32 -7.78
CA ILE A 57 24.16 23.03 -8.33
C ILE A 57 23.48 21.87 -7.58
N HIS A 58 23.39 21.94 -6.25
CA HIS A 58 22.71 20.91 -5.47
C HIS A 58 21.21 20.82 -5.80
N TYR A 59 20.52 21.96 -5.89
CA TYR A 59 19.09 22.04 -6.25
C TYR A 59 18.81 21.59 -7.69
N SER A 60 19.71 21.85 -8.63
CA SER A 60 19.57 21.39 -10.03
C SER A 60 19.88 19.90 -10.21
N LEU A 61 20.60 19.29 -9.26
CA LEU A 61 20.86 17.84 -9.19
C LEU A 61 19.82 17.08 -8.35
N LEU A 62 18.90 17.77 -7.66
CA LEU A 62 17.76 17.11 -7.03
C LEU A 62 16.85 16.55 -8.14
N PRO A 63 16.40 15.29 -8.03
CA PRO A 63 15.49 14.73 -9.00
C PRO A 63 14.23 15.59 -9.05
N ARG A 64 14.02 16.24 -10.19
CA ARG A 64 12.80 17.00 -10.50
C ARG A 64 11.61 16.08 -10.22
N ALA A 65 10.64 16.54 -9.42
CA ALA A 65 9.46 15.74 -9.08
C ALA A 65 8.88 15.13 -10.36
N MET A 66 8.91 13.79 -10.45
CA MET A 66 8.39 13.13 -11.64
C MET A 66 6.89 13.37 -11.70
N PRO A 67 6.36 13.76 -12.88
CA PRO A 67 4.92 13.97 -13.02
C PRO A 67 4.19 12.65 -12.78
N LEU A 68 2.95 12.73 -12.28
CA LEU A 68 2.10 11.57 -12.11
C LEU A 68 1.83 10.95 -13.49
N THR A 69 2.16 9.67 -13.66
CA THR A 69 1.92 8.91 -14.89
C THR A 69 0.81 7.88 -14.69
N ARG A 70 0.17 7.45 -15.79
CA ARG A 70 -0.81 6.36 -15.76
C ARG A 70 -0.12 5.07 -15.34
N SER A 71 -0.73 4.33 -14.42
CA SER A 71 -0.36 2.96 -14.10
C SER A 71 -1.28 1.98 -14.83
N SER A 72 -0.72 0.85 -15.24
CA SER A 72 -1.45 -0.33 -15.72
C SER A 72 -1.34 -1.51 -14.74
N ASP A 73 -0.85 -1.25 -13.53
CA ASP A 73 -0.67 -2.30 -12.53
C ASP A 73 -2.03 -2.85 -12.07
N PRO A 74 -2.13 -4.16 -11.80
CA PRO A 74 -3.38 -4.77 -11.33
C PRO A 74 -3.80 -4.28 -9.95
N LEU A 75 -5.09 -4.38 -9.67
CA LEU A 75 -5.65 -4.20 -8.33
C LEU A 75 -6.04 -5.57 -7.76
N VAL A 76 -5.65 -5.82 -6.52
CA VAL A 76 -5.88 -7.08 -5.79
C VAL A 76 -6.94 -6.79 -4.74
N TRP A 77 -8.17 -7.18 -5.06
CA TRP A 77 -9.36 -6.97 -4.25
C TRP A 77 -9.47 -8.08 -3.23
N ILE A 78 -9.40 -7.76 -1.94
CA ILE A 78 -9.52 -8.73 -0.86
C ILE A 78 -10.58 -8.27 0.12
N ASP A 79 -11.35 -9.23 0.59
CA ASP A 79 -12.29 -9.10 1.71
C ASP A 79 -12.13 -10.34 2.59
N CYS A 80 -12.01 -10.09 3.89
CA CYS A 80 -11.91 -11.11 4.91
C CYS A 80 -13.18 -11.09 5.77
N GLU A 81 -13.65 -12.27 6.13
CA GLU A 81 -14.57 -12.42 7.25
C GLU A 81 -13.77 -12.83 8.48
N MET A 82 -14.04 -12.20 9.63
CA MET A 82 -13.28 -12.39 10.86
C MET A 82 -14.19 -12.71 12.05
N THR A 83 -13.58 -13.20 13.13
CA THR A 83 -14.26 -13.41 14.43
C THR A 83 -14.61 -12.09 15.15
N GLY A 84 -14.03 -10.99 14.71
CA GLY A 84 -14.18 -9.65 15.28
C GLY A 84 -13.32 -8.62 14.55
N LEU A 85 -12.95 -7.53 15.23
CA LEU A 85 -12.27 -6.38 14.63
C LEU A 85 -10.84 -6.16 15.15
N ASP A 86 -10.41 -6.93 16.15
CA ASP A 86 -9.09 -6.79 16.74
C ASP A 86 -8.12 -7.82 16.15
N ALA A 87 -7.28 -7.39 15.21
CA ALA A 87 -6.32 -8.26 14.56
C ALA A 87 -5.25 -8.88 15.50
N ASP A 88 -5.13 -8.45 16.76
CA ASP A 88 -4.24 -9.10 17.73
C ASP A 88 -4.88 -10.34 18.39
N THR A 89 -6.22 -10.41 18.43
CA THR A 89 -6.95 -11.49 19.14
C THR A 89 -7.90 -12.28 18.24
N ASP A 90 -8.50 -11.61 17.26
CA ASP A 90 -9.45 -12.19 16.32
C ASP A 90 -8.74 -12.92 15.18
N GLN A 91 -9.47 -13.84 14.54
CA GLN A 91 -8.97 -14.70 13.49
C GLN A 91 -9.75 -14.51 12.19
N ILE A 92 -9.07 -14.75 11.07
CA ILE A 92 -9.72 -14.81 9.76
C ILE A 92 -10.47 -16.15 9.63
N LEU A 93 -11.71 -16.06 9.16
CA LEU A 93 -12.64 -17.17 8.92
C LEU A 93 -12.76 -17.51 7.43
N GLN A 94 -12.77 -16.50 6.57
CA GLN A 94 -12.86 -16.65 5.12
C GLN A 94 -12.04 -15.57 4.45
N ILE A 95 -11.44 -15.89 3.31
CA ILE A 95 -10.80 -14.91 2.44
C ILE A 95 -11.39 -15.07 1.05
N CYS A 96 -11.85 -13.96 0.48
CA CYS A 96 -12.12 -13.86 -0.94
C CYS A 96 -11.12 -12.91 -1.60
N CYS A 97 -10.70 -13.22 -2.83
CA CYS A 97 -9.78 -12.40 -3.59
C CYS A 97 -10.15 -12.38 -5.08
N PHE A 98 -10.27 -11.19 -5.64
CA PHE A 98 -10.41 -10.98 -7.08
C PHE A 98 -9.30 -10.05 -7.59
N ILE A 99 -8.96 -10.19 -8.86
CA ILE A 99 -7.93 -9.34 -9.47
C ILE A 99 -8.52 -8.65 -10.69
N THR A 100 -8.36 -7.33 -10.74
CA THR A 100 -8.73 -6.54 -11.90
C THR A 100 -7.51 -5.93 -12.58
N ASP A 101 -7.66 -5.61 -13.87
CA ASP A 101 -6.77 -4.63 -14.49
C ASP A 101 -7.00 -3.22 -13.91
N ALA A 102 -6.22 -2.24 -14.38
CA ALA A 102 -6.34 -0.84 -13.98
C ALA A 102 -7.67 -0.17 -14.41
N ASN A 103 -8.45 -0.82 -15.30
CA ASN A 103 -9.77 -0.37 -15.74
C ASN A 103 -10.91 -1.10 -15.02
N LEU A 104 -10.59 -1.85 -13.96
CA LEU A 104 -11.55 -2.59 -13.14
C LEU A 104 -12.19 -3.78 -13.88
N ASN A 105 -11.59 -4.29 -14.96
CA ASN A 105 -12.04 -5.53 -15.60
C ASN A 105 -11.48 -6.74 -14.84
N LEU A 106 -12.32 -7.72 -14.52
CA LEU A 106 -11.90 -8.95 -13.86
C LEU A 106 -10.95 -9.74 -14.76
N LEU A 107 -9.78 -10.11 -14.24
CA LEU A 107 -8.81 -10.97 -14.93
C LEU A 107 -9.18 -12.46 -14.83
N GLU A 108 -9.94 -12.82 -13.80
CA GLU A 108 -10.51 -14.15 -13.64
C GLU A 108 -11.91 -14.05 -12.99
N PRO A 109 -12.98 -14.48 -13.67
CA PRO A 109 -14.35 -14.30 -13.17
C PRO A 109 -14.71 -15.12 -11.92
N GLN A 110 -13.95 -16.18 -11.63
CA GLN A 110 -14.23 -17.03 -10.47
C GLN A 110 -13.57 -16.53 -9.18
N GLY A 111 -12.44 -15.82 -9.29
CA GLY A 111 -11.69 -15.36 -8.13
C GLY A 111 -11.03 -16.52 -7.38
N PHE A 112 -10.50 -16.17 -6.21
CA PHE A 112 -10.03 -17.10 -5.18
C PHE A 112 -10.92 -16.96 -3.96
N GLU A 113 -11.31 -18.09 -3.38
CA GLU A 113 -12.10 -18.12 -2.16
C GLU A 113 -11.65 -19.30 -1.31
N THR A 114 -11.48 -19.09 -0.01
CA THR A 114 -11.15 -20.15 0.93
C THR A 114 -11.77 -19.89 2.29
N VAL A 115 -12.31 -20.94 2.90
CA VAL A 115 -12.82 -20.93 4.27
C VAL A 115 -11.77 -21.61 5.15
N ILE A 116 -11.35 -20.94 6.21
CA ILE A 116 -10.24 -21.34 7.08
C ILE A 116 -10.82 -22.01 8.32
N HIS A 117 -10.27 -23.17 8.69
CA HIS A 117 -10.67 -23.85 9.90
C HIS A 117 -10.31 -23.04 11.16
N GLN A 118 -11.26 -22.94 12.09
CA GLN A 118 -11.02 -22.44 13.44
C GLN A 118 -11.63 -23.40 14.46
N PRO A 119 -10.97 -23.61 15.62
CA PRO A 119 -11.53 -24.46 16.67
C PRO A 119 -12.81 -23.83 17.24
N THR A 120 -13.73 -24.66 17.72
CA THR A 120 -15.01 -24.20 18.30
C THR A 120 -14.81 -23.16 19.40
N SER A 121 -13.75 -23.29 20.21
CA SER A 121 -13.42 -22.30 21.25
C SER A 121 -13.13 -20.89 20.72
N VAL A 122 -12.67 -20.75 19.47
CA VAL A 122 -12.49 -19.43 18.83
C VAL A 122 -13.84 -18.89 18.36
N LEU A 123 -14.67 -19.74 17.76
CA LEU A 123 -16.00 -19.36 17.27
C LEU A 123 -16.96 -18.97 18.41
N ASP A 124 -16.90 -19.68 19.54
CA ASP A 124 -17.73 -19.40 20.72
C ASP A 124 -17.37 -18.07 21.41
N ASN A 125 -16.17 -17.53 21.14
CA ASN A 125 -15.68 -16.27 21.70
C ASN A 125 -15.96 -15.06 20.79
N MET A 126 -16.62 -15.26 19.65
CA MET A 126 -17.08 -14.16 18.81
C MET A 126 -18.08 -13.26 19.54
N ASN A 127 -18.12 -11.98 19.16
CA ASN A 127 -19.17 -11.10 19.66
C ASN A 127 -20.55 -11.51 19.11
N ALA A 128 -21.63 -11.03 19.73
CA ALA A 128 -23.00 -11.41 19.38
C ALA A 128 -23.36 -11.13 17.90
N TRP A 129 -22.84 -10.03 17.34
CA TRP A 129 -23.10 -9.66 15.94
C TRP A 129 -22.43 -10.63 14.96
N CYS A 130 -21.18 -11.03 15.24
CA CYS A 130 -20.46 -12.02 14.45
C CYS A 130 -21.14 -13.41 14.53
N ILE A 131 -21.58 -13.83 15.71
CA ILE A 131 -22.31 -15.10 15.88
C ILE A 131 -23.60 -15.12 15.05
N GLU A 132 -24.39 -14.05 15.14
CA GLU A 132 -25.66 -13.96 14.39
C GLU A 132 -25.43 -13.92 12.88
N THR A 133 -24.52 -13.06 12.43
CA THR A 133 -24.25 -12.87 10.99
C THR A 133 -23.66 -14.12 10.37
N HIS A 134 -22.58 -14.67 10.94
CA HIS A 134 -21.90 -15.85 10.40
C HIS A 134 -22.74 -17.13 10.53
N GLY A 135 -23.60 -17.19 11.54
CA GLY A 135 -24.60 -18.26 11.66
C GLY A 135 -25.65 -18.19 10.56
N ARG A 136 -26.18 -16.99 10.26
CA ARG A 136 -27.19 -16.76 9.22
C ARG A 136 -26.66 -17.01 7.80
N THR A 137 -25.41 -16.65 7.53
CA THR A 137 -24.77 -16.87 6.21
C THR A 137 -24.30 -18.30 6.01
N GLY A 138 -24.27 -19.11 7.09
CA GLY A 138 -23.75 -20.48 7.08
C GLY A 138 -22.22 -20.55 7.20
N LEU A 139 -21.54 -19.41 7.32
CA LEU A 139 -20.08 -19.36 7.43
C LEU A 139 -19.56 -20.10 8.67
N THR A 140 -20.24 -19.99 9.82
CA THR A 140 -19.83 -20.71 11.04
C THR A 140 -19.79 -22.23 10.81
N ALA A 141 -20.79 -22.79 10.11
CA ALA A 141 -20.82 -24.22 9.80
C ALA A 141 -19.75 -24.60 8.78
N ALA A 142 -19.49 -23.74 7.78
CA ALA A 142 -18.44 -23.95 6.80
C ALA A 142 -17.04 -23.94 7.44
N VAL A 143 -16.78 -23.03 8.39
CA VAL A 143 -15.52 -22.96 9.16
C VAL A 143 -15.31 -24.23 9.98
N GLN A 144 -16.35 -24.72 10.67
CA GLN A 144 -16.26 -25.96 11.44
C GLN A 144 -15.98 -27.19 10.56
N ALA A 145 -16.53 -27.21 9.34
CA ALA A 145 -16.32 -28.29 8.38
C ALA A 145 -15.00 -28.17 7.59
N SER A 146 -14.40 -26.98 7.53
CA SER A 146 -13.15 -26.76 6.81
C SER A 146 -12.00 -27.53 7.46
N THR A 147 -11.09 -27.99 6.62
CA THR A 147 -9.80 -28.58 7.03
C THR A 147 -8.62 -27.68 6.65
N THR A 148 -8.87 -26.54 6.01
CA THR A 148 -7.83 -25.65 5.51
C THR A 148 -7.21 -24.87 6.65
N THR A 149 -5.88 -24.95 6.79
CA THR A 149 -5.17 -24.18 7.82
C THR A 149 -4.93 -22.74 7.37
N PRO A 150 -4.67 -21.80 8.31
CA PRO A 150 -4.26 -20.44 7.97
C PRO A 150 -3.03 -20.40 7.03
N GLU A 151 -2.05 -21.28 7.23
CA GLU A 151 -0.83 -21.36 6.41
C GLU A 151 -1.13 -21.82 4.97
N GLU A 152 -2.01 -22.81 4.82
CA GLU A 152 -2.46 -23.29 3.51
C GLU A 152 -3.22 -22.19 2.77
N ALA A 153 -4.13 -21.50 3.47
CA ALA A 153 -4.87 -20.37 2.92
C ALA A 153 -3.94 -19.23 2.48
N ALA A 154 -2.98 -18.83 3.32
CA ALA A 154 -1.99 -17.79 2.99
C ALA A 154 -1.14 -18.16 1.77
N THR A 155 -0.68 -19.41 1.72
CA THR A 155 0.13 -19.92 0.60
C THR A 155 -0.66 -19.93 -0.70
N ALA A 156 -1.89 -20.44 -0.67
CA ALA A 156 -2.77 -20.51 -1.83
C ALA A 156 -3.17 -19.12 -2.33
N LEU A 157 -3.48 -18.19 -1.42
CA LEU A 157 -3.78 -16.79 -1.74
C LEU A 157 -2.59 -16.09 -2.40
N LEU A 158 -1.38 -16.25 -1.84
CA LEU A 158 -0.19 -15.65 -2.43
C LEU A 158 0.09 -16.22 -3.84
N ALA A 159 -0.02 -17.54 -4.01
CA ALA A 159 0.15 -18.18 -5.32
C ALA A 159 -0.88 -17.68 -6.34
N TYR A 160 -2.12 -17.49 -5.91
CA TYR A 160 -3.17 -16.89 -6.72
C TYR A 160 -2.80 -15.48 -7.19
N ILE A 161 -2.38 -14.63 -6.26
CA ILE A 161 -1.97 -13.26 -6.55
C ILE A 161 -0.77 -13.22 -7.52
N GLN A 162 0.22 -14.08 -7.32
CA GLN A 162 1.43 -14.15 -8.15
C GLN A 162 1.16 -14.52 -9.61
N LYS A 163 0.08 -15.28 -9.89
CA LYS A 163 -0.34 -15.60 -11.26
C LYS A 163 -0.67 -14.34 -12.09
N TYR A 164 -1.20 -13.30 -11.45
CA TYR A 164 -1.63 -12.06 -12.12
C TYR A 164 -0.77 -10.85 -11.79
N VAL A 165 -0.02 -10.91 -10.69
CA VAL A 165 0.96 -9.91 -10.25
C VAL A 165 2.33 -10.58 -10.15
N PRO A 166 2.98 -10.93 -11.28
CA PRO A 166 4.20 -11.74 -11.28
C PRO A 166 5.43 -11.00 -10.75
N GLN A 167 5.36 -9.67 -10.67
CA GLN A 167 6.44 -8.83 -10.14
C GLN A 167 6.03 -8.30 -8.76
N PRO A 168 6.88 -8.44 -7.74
CA PRO A 168 6.59 -7.92 -6.42
C PRO A 168 6.48 -6.39 -6.46
N ARG A 169 5.68 -5.84 -5.55
CA ARG A 169 5.44 -4.40 -5.32
C ARG A 169 4.74 -3.69 -6.48
N ARG A 170 4.12 -4.41 -7.41
CA ARG A 170 3.34 -3.83 -8.53
C ARG A 170 1.86 -3.69 -8.19
N GLY A 171 1.20 -4.78 -7.81
CA GLY A 171 -0.23 -4.78 -7.49
C GLY A 171 -0.55 -4.03 -6.20
N LEU A 172 -1.70 -3.35 -6.14
CA LEU A 172 -2.17 -2.68 -4.92
C LEU A 172 -3.31 -3.47 -4.29
N LEU A 173 -3.32 -3.55 -2.96
CA LEU A 173 -4.47 -4.04 -2.22
C LEU A 173 -5.66 -3.08 -2.41
N ALA A 174 -6.84 -3.61 -2.70
CA ALA A 174 -8.06 -2.85 -2.96
C ALA A 174 -9.26 -3.47 -2.24
N GLY A 175 -10.26 -2.65 -1.92
CA GLY A 175 -11.49 -3.10 -1.25
C GLY A 175 -12.22 -1.95 -0.55
N ASN A 176 -13.40 -2.22 0.00
CA ASN A 176 -14.07 -1.28 0.90
C ASN A 176 -13.46 -1.39 2.30
N SER A 177 -13.04 -0.25 2.88
CA SER A 177 -12.48 -0.23 4.24
C SER A 177 -11.30 -1.20 4.41
N VAL A 178 -10.56 -1.43 3.32
CA VAL A 178 -9.56 -2.50 3.19
C VAL A 178 -8.36 -2.35 4.14
N HIS A 179 -8.28 -1.23 4.85
CA HIS A 179 -7.36 -1.06 5.96
C HIS A 179 -7.64 -2.04 7.12
N ALA A 180 -8.90 -2.47 7.30
CA ALA A 180 -9.27 -3.51 8.26
C ALA A 180 -8.71 -4.87 7.85
N ASP A 181 -8.97 -5.31 6.62
CA ASP A 181 -8.40 -6.56 6.07
C ASP A 181 -6.88 -6.54 6.11
N LYS A 182 -6.28 -5.40 5.73
CA LYS A 182 -4.84 -5.21 5.79
C LYS A 182 -4.28 -5.41 7.21
N ALA A 183 -5.02 -5.05 8.25
CA ALA A 183 -4.56 -5.24 9.63
C ALA A 183 -4.46 -6.73 9.99
N PHE A 184 -5.41 -7.55 9.55
CA PHE A 184 -5.37 -9.01 9.71
C PHE A 184 -4.31 -9.65 8.80
N LEU A 185 -4.21 -9.22 7.54
CA LEU A 185 -3.20 -9.72 6.60
C LEU A 185 -1.76 -9.35 7.03
N ALA A 186 -1.58 -8.37 7.92
CA ALA A 186 -0.29 -8.02 8.49
C ALA A 186 0.17 -8.99 9.58
N LYS A 187 -0.71 -9.89 10.04
CA LYS A 187 -0.37 -10.94 11.00
C LYS A 187 0.09 -12.20 10.28
N GLY A 188 0.87 -13.01 10.98
CA GLY A 188 1.20 -14.35 10.48
C GLY A 188 -0.06 -15.21 10.39
N PRO A 189 -0.19 -16.09 9.38
CA PRO A 189 0.79 -16.40 8.32
C PRO A 189 0.67 -15.54 7.04
N TYR A 190 -0.19 -14.53 7.00
CA TYR A 190 -0.57 -13.81 5.77
C TYR A 190 0.41 -12.71 5.34
N GLN A 191 1.36 -12.31 6.20
CA GLN A 191 2.27 -11.20 5.96
C GLN A 191 2.97 -11.22 4.58
N ALA A 192 3.32 -12.40 4.07
CA ALA A 192 3.95 -12.57 2.77
C ALA A 192 3.10 -12.01 1.60
N VAL A 193 1.77 -11.99 1.74
CA VAL A 193 0.86 -11.34 0.78
C VAL A 193 1.10 -9.83 0.73
N LEU A 194 1.15 -9.17 1.89
CA LEU A 194 1.40 -7.71 1.96
C LEU A 194 2.84 -7.33 1.55
N GLU A 195 3.80 -8.21 1.78
CA GLU A 195 5.17 -8.04 1.30
C GLU A 195 5.24 -8.08 -0.23
N TRP A 196 4.42 -8.94 -0.85
CA TRP A 196 4.31 -9.03 -2.30
C TRP A 196 3.59 -7.83 -2.94
N LEU A 197 2.54 -7.31 -2.29
CA LEU A 197 1.78 -6.16 -2.79
C LEU A 197 2.50 -4.83 -2.52
N HIS A 198 2.14 -3.77 -3.25
CA HIS A 198 2.62 -2.43 -2.95
C HIS A 198 2.06 -1.92 -1.61
N TYR A 199 2.75 -0.98 -0.94
CA TYR A 199 2.35 -0.51 0.42
C TYR A 199 1.08 0.34 0.42
N ARG A 200 0.77 0.97 -0.73
CA ARG A 200 -0.43 1.77 -0.94
C ARG A 200 -1.64 0.86 -1.16
N ILE A 201 -2.80 1.40 -0.83
CA ILE A 201 -4.08 0.73 -1.00
C ILE A 201 -5.01 1.59 -1.86
N VAL A 202 -5.99 0.94 -2.48
CA VAL A 202 -7.16 1.58 -3.08
C VAL A 202 -8.35 1.29 -2.18
N ASP A 203 -8.70 2.24 -1.33
CA ASP A 203 -9.83 2.11 -0.39
C ASP A 203 -11.07 2.78 -0.98
N VAL A 204 -12.06 1.97 -1.37
CA VAL A 204 -13.32 2.46 -1.97
C VAL A 204 -14.14 3.25 -0.95
N SER A 205 -14.08 2.90 0.33
CA SER A 205 -14.78 3.62 1.40
C SER A 205 -14.20 5.02 1.60
N ALA A 206 -12.88 5.20 1.42
CA ALA A 206 -12.28 6.53 1.44
C ALA A 206 -12.84 7.43 0.32
N LEU A 207 -12.99 6.89 -0.90
CA LEU A 207 -13.60 7.61 -2.02
C LEU A 207 -15.09 7.90 -1.77
N LYS A 208 -15.83 6.91 -1.24
CA LYS A 208 -17.23 7.07 -0.82
C LYS A 208 -17.42 8.21 0.16
N GLU A 209 -16.54 8.34 1.15
CA GLU A 209 -16.61 9.41 2.14
C GLU A 209 -16.25 10.80 1.55
N MET A 210 -15.41 10.86 0.51
CA MET A 210 -15.20 12.08 -0.27
C MET A 210 -16.45 12.45 -1.08
N VAL A 211 -17.05 11.48 -1.77
CA VAL A 211 -18.29 11.66 -2.53
C VAL A 211 -19.42 12.14 -1.61
N ARG A 212 -19.57 11.54 -0.42
CA ARG A 212 -20.58 11.95 0.58
C ARG A 212 -20.47 13.42 0.99
N ARG A 213 -19.27 14.01 0.96
CA ARG A 213 -19.03 15.40 1.40
C ARG A 213 -18.99 16.42 0.26
N TRP A 214 -18.51 16.00 -0.91
CA TRP A 214 -18.19 16.92 -2.01
C TRP A 214 -18.95 16.61 -3.30
N GLY A 215 -19.64 15.47 -3.37
CA GLY A 215 -20.51 15.12 -4.48
C GLY A 215 -21.74 16.03 -4.54
N SER A 216 -22.27 16.22 -5.75
CA SER A 216 -23.58 16.87 -5.93
C SER A 216 -24.70 15.97 -5.40
N GLU A 217 -25.85 16.55 -5.05
CA GLU A 217 -27.05 15.77 -4.66
C GLU A 217 -27.43 14.75 -5.74
N GLU A 218 -27.38 15.12 -7.03
CA GLU A 218 -27.60 14.20 -8.15
C GLU A 218 -26.63 13.01 -8.13
N LEU A 219 -25.35 13.24 -7.79
CA LEU A 219 -24.39 12.15 -7.67
C LEU A 219 -24.76 11.24 -6.50
N LEU A 220 -25.10 11.80 -5.34
CA LEU A 220 -25.47 11.05 -4.14
C LEU A 220 -26.70 10.17 -4.37
N GLU A 221 -27.74 10.70 -5.01
CA GLU A 221 -28.97 9.98 -5.37
C GLU A 221 -28.72 8.85 -6.38
N SER A 222 -27.69 8.98 -7.21
CA SER A 222 -27.34 7.97 -8.23
C SER A 222 -26.44 6.84 -7.72
N VAL A 223 -25.91 6.92 -6.49
CA VAL A 223 -25.06 5.86 -5.92
C VAL A 223 -25.88 4.58 -5.77
N PRO A 224 -25.43 3.43 -6.30
CA PRO A 224 -26.13 2.15 -6.12
C PRO A 224 -26.30 1.79 -4.64
N GLY A 225 -27.50 1.30 -4.27
CA GLY A 225 -27.72 0.71 -2.95
C GLY A 225 -26.97 -0.61 -2.80
N LYS A 226 -26.43 -0.89 -1.61
CA LYS A 226 -25.80 -2.18 -1.28
C LYS A 226 -26.87 -3.24 -0.98
N LYS A 227 -26.62 -4.50 -1.33
CA LYS A 227 -27.55 -5.60 -1.01
C LYS A 227 -27.36 -6.16 0.40
N GLU A 228 -26.24 -5.83 1.05
CA GLU A 228 -25.92 -6.20 2.45
C GLU A 228 -26.08 -7.70 2.73
N VAL A 229 -25.55 -8.54 1.81
CA VAL A 229 -25.65 -10.00 1.91
C VAL A 229 -24.60 -10.63 2.85
N HIS A 230 -23.56 -9.87 3.24
CA HIS A 230 -22.50 -10.28 4.18
C HIS A 230 -21.84 -11.60 3.78
N LEU A 231 -21.41 -11.66 2.53
CA LEU A 231 -20.68 -12.79 1.96
C LEU A 231 -19.49 -12.21 1.22
N ALA A 232 -18.28 -12.57 1.63
CA ALA A 232 -17.03 -11.98 1.14
C ALA A 232 -16.96 -11.85 -0.40
N ARG A 233 -17.42 -12.88 -1.12
CA ARG A 233 -17.46 -12.85 -2.59
C ARG A 233 -18.37 -11.77 -3.15
N ASP A 234 -19.59 -11.69 -2.64
CA ASP A 234 -20.57 -10.72 -3.12
C ASP A 234 -20.16 -9.30 -2.72
N ASP A 235 -19.60 -9.14 -1.52
CA ASP A 235 -19.10 -7.85 -1.02
C ASP A 235 -17.91 -7.32 -1.85
N ILE A 236 -16.98 -8.17 -2.30
CA ILE A 236 -15.91 -7.75 -3.24
C ILE A 236 -16.50 -7.33 -4.59
N LEU A 237 -17.43 -8.11 -5.15
CA LEU A 237 -18.00 -7.79 -6.45
C LEU A 237 -18.81 -6.48 -6.40
N GLU A 238 -19.53 -6.23 -5.30
CA GLU A 238 -20.17 -4.95 -5.04
C GLU A 238 -19.15 -3.82 -4.89
N SER A 239 -18.01 -4.06 -4.20
CA SER A 239 -16.93 -3.07 -4.06
C SER A 239 -16.34 -2.66 -5.41
N ILE A 240 -16.11 -3.63 -6.30
CA ILE A 240 -15.60 -3.39 -7.66
C ILE A 240 -16.61 -2.56 -8.47
N GLU A 241 -17.89 -2.87 -8.36
CA GLU A 241 -18.94 -2.15 -9.08
C GLU A 241 -19.15 -0.73 -8.51
N GLU A 242 -19.08 -0.55 -7.19
CA GLU A 242 -19.09 0.77 -6.54
C GLU A 242 -17.90 1.61 -7.04
N MET A 243 -16.71 1.02 -7.17
CA MET A 243 -15.54 1.71 -7.72
C MET A 243 -15.69 2.03 -9.22
N ARG A 244 -16.31 1.15 -10.02
CA ARG A 244 -16.61 1.42 -11.44
C ARG A 244 -17.57 2.58 -11.59
N PHE A 245 -18.61 2.63 -10.76
CA PHE A 245 -19.55 3.73 -10.70
C PHE A 245 -18.84 5.05 -10.40
N TYR A 246 -18.00 5.11 -9.36
CA TYR A 246 -17.24 6.32 -9.04
C TYR A 246 -16.26 6.70 -10.14
N ARG A 247 -15.59 5.72 -10.76
CA ARG A 247 -14.71 5.95 -11.91
C ARG A 247 -15.43 6.65 -13.06
N GLY A 248 -16.63 6.17 -13.42
CA GLY A 248 -17.44 6.74 -14.50
C GLY A 248 -17.93 8.15 -14.18
N ARG A 249 -18.44 8.38 -12.97
CA ARG A 249 -19.05 9.68 -12.60
C ARG A 249 -18.03 10.77 -12.28
N LEU A 250 -16.89 10.44 -11.68
CA LEU A 250 -15.92 11.44 -11.19
C LEU A 250 -14.78 11.73 -12.16
N PHE A 251 -14.38 10.75 -12.98
CA PHE A 251 -13.19 10.86 -13.83
C PHE A 251 -13.49 10.81 -15.34
N GLY A 252 -14.75 10.63 -15.74
CA GLY A 252 -15.22 10.83 -17.11
C GLY A 252 -14.67 9.82 -18.13
N PHE A 253 -15.00 8.55 -17.96
CA PHE A 253 -14.63 7.46 -18.88
C PHE A 253 -15.83 6.89 -19.62
#